data_AF-X0ZXE9-F1
#
_entry.id   AF-X0ZXE9-F1
#
_cell.length_a   1.000
_cell.length_b   1.000
_cell.length_c   1.000
_cell.angle_alpha   90.00
_cell.angle_beta   90.00
_cell.angle_gamma   90.00
#
_symmetry.space_group_name_H-M   'P 1'
#
loop_
_entity.id
_entity.type
_entity.pdbx_description
1 polymer ?
#
loop_
_entity_poly.entity_id
_entity_poly.type
_entity_poly.pdbx_seq_one_letter_code
_entity_poly.pdbx_strand_id
1 'polypeptide(L)'
;MSEFKVVGKAIPRHDAWAKVKGELKYADDFSLPGMLYAKVCRSKYPAAKLISVDISKAKSLKGVKAVLTARDVPRNETVTKFGQ
;
A
#
# COMPACT_ATOMS: atom_id res chain seq x y z
N MET A 1 -42.26 -13.77 17.86
CA MET A 1 -40.80 -13.67 17.62
C MET A 1 -40.23 -12.71 18.65
N SER A 2 -39.16 -13.09 19.35
CA SER A 2 -38.53 -12.27 20.38
C SER A 2 -37.89 -11.02 19.78
N GLU A 3 -38.09 -9.86 20.42
CA GLU A 3 -37.43 -8.61 20.03
C GLU A 3 -35.91 -8.71 20.28
N PHE A 4 -35.10 -8.43 19.27
CA PHE A 4 -33.64 -8.43 19.41
C PHE A 4 -33.16 -7.11 20.03
N LYS A 5 -32.17 -7.21 20.95
CA LYS A 5 -31.59 -6.02 21.60
C LYS A 5 -30.86 -5.08 20.63
N VAL A 6 -30.27 -5.61 19.56
CA VAL A 6 -29.36 -4.88 18.65
C VAL A 6 -29.79 -4.98 17.19
N VAL A 7 -30.19 -6.18 16.75
CA VAL A 7 -30.57 -6.43 15.36
C VAL A 7 -31.81 -5.61 15.00
N GLY A 8 -31.74 -4.88 13.88
CA GLY A 8 -32.83 -4.03 13.39
C GLY A 8 -32.92 -2.64 14.03
N LYS A 9 -32.02 -2.28 14.96
CA LYS A 9 -32.02 -0.96 15.62
C LYS A 9 -31.00 -0.02 14.96
N ALA A 10 -31.36 1.26 14.82
CA ALA A 10 -30.50 2.31 14.32
C ALA A 10 -29.46 2.73 15.38
N ILE A 11 -28.44 1.91 15.59
CA ILE A 11 -27.39 2.16 16.58
C ILE A 11 -26.22 2.88 15.88
N PRO A 12 -25.67 3.97 16.47
CA PRO A 12 -24.49 4.62 15.94
C PRO A 12 -23.30 3.65 15.82
N ARG A 13 -22.63 3.66 14.67
CA ARG A 13 -21.42 2.85 14.46
C ARG A 13 -20.30 3.35 15.38
N HIS A 14 -19.56 2.43 16.00
CA HIS A 14 -18.58 2.73 17.06
C HIS A 14 -17.47 3.72 16.65
N ASP A 15 -17.09 3.74 15.37
CA ASP A 15 -16.05 4.62 14.80
C ASP A 15 -16.63 5.85 14.07
N ALA A 16 -17.96 6.00 14.02
CA ALA A 16 -18.60 7.04 13.21
C ALA A 16 -18.15 8.43 13.61
N TRP A 17 -18.14 8.71 14.92
CA TRP A 17 -17.78 10.02 15.45
C TRP A 17 -16.33 10.40 15.16
N ALA A 18 -15.37 9.49 15.39
CA ALA A 18 -13.97 9.76 15.11
C ALA A 18 -13.72 10.02 13.61
N LYS A 19 -14.46 9.35 12.72
CA LYS A 19 -14.40 9.57 11.28
C LYS A 19 -14.97 10.92 10.86
N VAL A 20 -16.16 11.29 11.32
CA VAL A 20 -16.80 12.56 10.92
C VAL A 20 -16.11 13.79 11.51
N LYS A 21 -15.40 13.62 12.62
CA LYS A 21 -14.61 14.69 13.25
C LYS A 21 -13.18 14.80 12.72
N GLY A 22 -12.71 13.86 11.90
CA GLY A 22 -11.31 13.80 11.46
C GLY A 22 -10.33 13.43 12.57
N GLU A 23 -10.79 12.82 13.65
CA GLU A 23 -9.95 12.36 14.77
C GLU A 23 -9.32 10.99 14.48
N LEU A 24 -9.95 10.19 13.64
CA LEU A 24 -9.44 8.88 13.24
C LEU A 24 -8.27 9.05 12.26
N LYS A 25 -7.09 8.57 12.66
CA LYS A 25 -5.91 8.52 11.79
C LYS A 25 -5.95 7.33 10.84
N TYR A 26 -5.80 7.60 9.56
CA TYR A 26 -5.55 6.64 8.49
C TYR A 26 -4.05 6.46 8.25
N ALA A 27 -3.67 5.47 7.44
CA ALA A 27 -2.27 5.12 7.19
C ALA A 27 -1.41 6.31 6.72
N ASP A 28 -1.98 7.22 5.92
CA ASP A 28 -1.28 8.38 5.37
C ASP A 28 -1.13 9.55 6.36
N ASP A 29 -1.86 9.53 7.48
CA ASP A 29 -1.79 10.56 8.52
C ASP A 29 -0.58 10.37 9.45
N PHE A 30 0.14 9.25 9.31
CA PHE A 30 1.32 8.96 10.11
C PHE A 30 2.57 9.57 9.49
N SER A 31 3.39 10.19 10.34
CA SER A 31 4.75 10.59 10.01
C SER A 31 5.66 10.24 11.18
N LEU A 32 6.68 9.43 10.92
CA LEU A 32 7.58 8.89 11.94
C LEU A 32 9.01 9.42 11.74
N PRO A 33 9.79 9.62 12.81
CA PRO A 33 11.21 9.96 12.70
C PRO A 33 11.95 8.93 11.83
N GLY A 34 12.67 9.39 10.81
CA GLY A 34 13.42 8.52 9.90
C GLY A 34 12.60 7.79 8.84
N MET A 35 11.31 8.09 8.69
CA MET A 35 10.45 7.51 7.67
C MET A 35 10.99 7.75 6.25
N LEU A 36 11.06 6.68 5.45
CA LEU A 36 11.39 6.77 4.02
C LEU A 36 10.11 6.88 3.20
N TYR A 37 10.19 7.64 2.11
CA TYR A 37 9.14 7.71 1.10
C TYR A 37 9.48 6.81 -0.07
N ALA A 38 8.46 6.14 -0.62
CA ALA A 38 8.62 5.25 -1.76
C ALA A 38 7.84 5.75 -2.98
N LYS A 39 8.36 5.46 -4.17
CA LYS A 39 7.68 5.70 -5.45
C LYS A 39 7.84 4.48 -6.35
N VAL A 40 6.74 4.04 -6.94
CA VAL A 40 6.74 2.90 -7.87
C VAL A 40 6.91 3.42 -9.30
N CYS A 41 7.94 2.92 -10.00
CA CYS A 41 8.08 3.09 -11.44
C CYS A 41 7.23 2.01 -12.14
N ARG A 42 6.21 2.43 -12.90
CA ARG A 42 5.29 1.52 -13.60
C ARG A 42 5.58 1.48 -15.09
N SER A 43 5.17 0.38 -15.73
CA SER A 43 5.23 0.24 -17.19
C SER A 43 4.45 1.37 -17.88
N LYS A 44 5.03 1.90 -18.96
CA LYS A 44 4.33 2.82 -19.88
C LYS A 44 3.50 2.07 -20.92
N TYR A 45 3.68 0.75 -21.03
CA TYR A 45 3.05 -0.09 -22.04
C TYR A 45 2.07 -1.06 -21.37
N PRO A 46 0.90 -1.32 -22.00
CA PRO A 46 -0.09 -2.26 -21.47
C PRO A 46 0.42 -3.71 -21.49
N ALA A 47 1.20 -4.09 -22.51
CA ALA A 47 1.84 -5.39 -22.62
C ALA A 47 3.25 -5.23 -23.20
N ALA A 48 4.27 -5.71 -22.49
CA ALA A 48 5.65 -5.66 -22.92
C ALA A 48 6.48 -6.74 -22.24
N LYS A 49 7.55 -7.17 -22.91
CA LYS A 49 8.60 -8.00 -22.29
C LYS A 49 9.67 -7.10 -21.70
N LEU A 50 9.96 -7.26 -20.41
CA LEU A 50 11.05 -6.54 -19.76
C LEU A 50 12.40 -7.16 -20.16
N ILE A 51 13.17 -6.45 -21.01
CA ILE A 51 14.47 -6.92 -21.48
C ILE A 51 15.58 -6.55 -20.49
N SER A 52 15.59 -5.30 -20.04
CA SER A 52 16.60 -4.78 -19.12
C SER A 52 16.03 -3.65 -18.25
N VAL A 53 16.68 -3.45 -17.10
CA VAL A 53 16.43 -2.32 -16.19
C VAL A 53 17.78 -1.79 -15.72
N ASP A 54 18.04 -0.52 -16.00
CA ASP A 54 19.18 0.20 -15.44
C ASP A 54 18.73 1.11 -14.30
N ILE A 55 19.33 0.92 -13.13
CA ILE A 55 19.02 1.66 -11.89
C ILE A 55 20.16 2.60 -11.47
N SER A 56 21.24 2.68 -12.26
CA SER A 56 22.46 3.45 -11.94
C SER A 56 22.15 4.91 -11.60
N LYS A 57 21.42 5.59 -12.48
CA LYS A 57 21.03 7.00 -12.31
C LYS A 57 20.16 7.23 -11.08
N ALA A 58 19.23 6.32 -10.80
CA ALA A 58 18.35 6.46 -9.64
C ALA A 58 19.13 6.29 -8.33
N LYS A 59 20.06 5.33 -8.29
CA LYS A 59 20.94 5.10 -7.12
C LYS A 59 21.89 6.27 -6.84
N SER A 60 22.31 7.02 -7.86
CA SER A 60 23.23 8.15 -7.69
C SER A 60 22.56 9.45 -7.22
N LEU A 61 21.23 9.52 -7.18
CA LEU A 61 20.53 10.73 -6.75
C LEU A 61 20.67 10.94 -5.24
N LYS A 62 21.00 12.18 -4.84
CA LYS A 62 21.03 12.59 -3.44
C LYS A 62 19.63 12.38 -2.82
N GLY A 63 19.60 11.73 -1.67
CA GLY A 63 18.35 11.44 -0.92
C GLY A 63 17.70 10.10 -1.26
N VAL A 64 18.15 9.39 -2.31
CA VAL A 64 17.69 8.02 -2.56
C VAL A 64 18.37 7.06 -1.61
N LYS A 65 17.58 6.42 -0.74
CA LYS A 65 18.09 5.43 0.21
C LYS A 65 18.27 4.04 -0.41
N ALA A 66 17.37 3.64 -1.31
CA ALA A 66 17.39 2.36 -1.99
C ALA A 66 16.64 2.42 -3.32
N VAL A 67 17.03 1.57 -4.27
CA VAL A 67 16.27 1.27 -5.50
C VAL A 67 16.10 -0.24 -5.55
N LEU A 68 14.86 -0.68 -5.35
CA LEU A 68 14.51 -2.10 -5.26
C LEU A 68 13.91 -2.58 -6.58
N THR A 69 14.26 -3.80 -6.95
CA THR A 69 13.84 -4.49 -8.17
C THR A 69 13.37 -5.91 -7.83
N ALA A 70 12.90 -6.63 -8.85
CA ALA A 70 12.59 -8.05 -8.75
C ALA A 70 13.74 -8.91 -8.17
N ARG A 71 15.00 -8.48 -8.32
CA ARG A 71 16.18 -9.19 -7.80
C ARG A 71 16.32 -9.11 -6.28
N ASP A 72 15.68 -8.13 -5.65
CA ASP A 72 15.78 -7.87 -4.22
C ASP A 72 14.69 -8.61 -3.42
N VAL A 73 13.80 -9.35 -4.10
CA VAL A 73 12.71 -10.11 -3.48
C VAL A 73 13.20 -11.54 -3.17
N PRO A 74 13.28 -11.96 -1.89
CA PRO A 74 13.90 -13.23 -1.50
C PRO A 74 13.24 -14.50 -2.06
N ARG A 75 11.94 -14.44 -2.35
CA ARG A 75 11.17 -15.51 -3.02
C ARG A 75 10.35 -14.89 -4.15
N ASN A 76 11.05 -14.52 -5.22
CA ASN A 76 10.43 -13.89 -6.39
C ASN A 76 9.84 -14.92 -7.36
N GLU A 77 8.99 -15.79 -6.82
CA GLU A 77 8.29 -16.83 -7.57
C GLU A 77 6.82 -16.45 -7.67
N THR A 78 6.23 -16.67 -8.84
CA THR A 78 4.78 -16.54 -8.99
C THR A 78 4.13 -17.68 -8.22
N VAL A 79 3.66 -17.41 -6.99
CA VAL A 79 2.97 -18.40 -6.15
C VAL A 79 1.62 -18.85 -6.72
N THR A 80 1.11 -18.19 -7.76
CA THR A 80 -0.21 -18.45 -8.30
C THR A 80 -0.14 -19.13 -9.68
N LYS A 81 -0.57 -20.39 -9.71
CA LYS A 81 -0.99 -21.07 -10.95
C LYS A 81 -2.32 -20.53 -11.49
N PHE A 82 -3.00 -19.66 -10.72
CA PHE A 82 -4.38 -19.19 -10.96
C PHE A 82 -4.64 -17.68 -10.76
N GLY A 83 -3.62 -16.82 -10.87
CA GLY A 83 -3.83 -15.40 -11.19
C GLY A 83 -4.74 -14.53 -10.29
N GLN A 84 -4.86 -14.83 -8.99
CA GLN A 84 -5.26 -13.89 -7.93
C GLN A 84 -4.46 -14.18 -6.67
#